data_AF-A0A937BDT9-F1
#
_entry.id   AF-A0A937BDT9-F1
#
_cell.length_a   1.000
_cell.length_b   1.000
_cell.length_c   1.000
_cell.angle_alpha   90.00
_cell.angle_beta   90.00
_cell.angle_gamma   90.00
#
_symmetry.space_group_name_H-M   'P 1'
#
loop_
_entity.id
_entity.type
_entity.pdbx_description
1 polymer ?
#
loop_
_entity_poly.entity_id
_entity_poly.type
_entity_poly.pdbx_seq_one_letter_code
_entity_poly.pdbx_strand_id
1 'polypeptide(L)'
;MKCLLISLLILSATIAGAQSSGMITYEEKMDLHKNLPPERQDMKDMIPQYNISKFELIFAGDESLYRAQKQEELPTTSTAPGGPPMGMRFGAGRANRVVYKDLAKDTMIDSRDFMQKQFLITGPPKPRKWKIGKKQKEILGYNCLEATFREDSVTSMVVWFSPQLPVTNGPSDYQGLPGMILQVDVNDGLRTITATEIKLDSVDTSVIVAPNKGKEVTPEEFEKIREEKMKEMGMQQGGPVGGQHMFMIRQ
;
A
#
# COMPACT_ATOMS: atom_id res chain seq x y z
N MET A 1 -36.59 -27.73 -49.89
CA MET A 1 -35.22 -27.56 -49.37
C MET A 1 -34.97 -26.06 -49.23
N LYS A 2 -35.11 -25.49 -48.04
CA LYS A 2 -34.85 -24.07 -47.75
C LYS A 2 -33.65 -24.02 -46.80
N CYS A 3 -32.47 -23.69 -47.32
CA CYS A 3 -31.29 -23.43 -46.50
C CYS A 3 -31.38 -21.99 -45.97
N LEU A 4 -31.58 -21.83 -44.67
CA LEU A 4 -31.38 -20.55 -43.98
C LEU A 4 -29.88 -20.37 -43.75
N LEU A 5 -29.30 -19.35 -44.39
CA LEU A 5 -27.96 -18.84 -44.08
C LEU A 5 -28.07 -17.92 -42.86
N ILE A 6 -27.58 -18.38 -41.71
CA ILE A 6 -27.41 -17.54 -40.51
C ILE A 6 -26.10 -16.77 -40.70
N SER A 7 -26.23 -15.48 -41.03
CA SER A 7 -25.14 -14.52 -41.03
C SER A 7 -24.65 -14.30 -39.60
N LEU A 8 -23.48 -14.86 -39.26
CA LEU A 8 -22.79 -14.64 -38.00
C LEU A 8 -22.18 -13.23 -38.03
N LEU A 9 -22.86 -12.28 -37.37
CA LEU A 9 -22.37 -10.92 -37.17
C LEU A 9 -21.20 -10.96 -36.17
N ILE A 10 -19.97 -11.02 -36.66
CA ILE A 10 -18.77 -10.90 -35.83
C ILE A 10 -18.69 -9.44 -35.41
N LEU A 11 -19.16 -9.14 -34.20
CA LEU A 11 -18.98 -7.84 -33.56
C LEU A 11 -17.50 -7.71 -33.22
N SER A 12 -16.72 -7.08 -34.10
CA SER A 12 -15.36 -6.66 -33.80
C SER A 12 -15.42 -5.57 -32.72
N ALA A 13 -15.44 -5.99 -31.46
CA ALA A 13 -15.14 -5.11 -30.35
C ALA A 13 -13.73 -4.56 -30.61
N THR A 14 -13.65 -3.28 -30.95
CA THR A 14 -12.40 -2.54 -30.94
C THR A 14 -11.84 -2.69 -29.53
N ILE A 15 -10.77 -3.48 -29.40
CA ILE A 15 -9.96 -3.51 -28.19
C ILE A 15 -9.37 -2.10 -28.14
N ALA A 16 -10.04 -1.18 -27.44
CA ALA A 16 -9.41 0.03 -26.96
C ALA A 16 -8.14 -0.46 -26.27
N GLY A 17 -6.97 -0.07 -26.80
CA GLY A 17 -5.69 -0.55 -26.30
C GLY A 17 -5.72 -0.41 -24.78
N ALA A 18 -5.64 -1.54 -24.08
CA ALA A 18 -5.72 -1.56 -22.63
C ALA A 18 -4.65 -0.60 -22.12
N GLN A 19 -5.09 0.49 -21.49
CA GLN A 19 -4.18 1.52 -21.02
C GLN A 19 -3.33 0.91 -19.91
N SER A 20 -2.10 0.54 -20.28
CA SER A 20 -1.21 -0.29 -19.48
C SER A 20 -0.15 0.53 -18.76
N SER A 21 -0.15 1.85 -18.93
CA SER A 21 0.74 2.76 -18.24
C SER A 21 -0.01 3.92 -17.60
N GLY A 22 0.54 4.45 -16.52
CA GLY A 22 -0.02 5.61 -15.85
C GLY A 22 0.60 5.86 -14.48
N MET A 23 0.08 6.89 -13.83
CA MET A 23 0.42 7.29 -12.48
C MET A 23 -0.85 7.49 -11.65
N ILE A 24 -0.86 6.96 -10.44
CA ILE A 24 -1.95 7.12 -9.47
C ILE A 24 -1.38 7.72 -8.19
N THR A 25 -1.95 8.84 -7.75
CA THR A 25 -1.63 9.46 -6.47
C THR A 25 -2.55 8.89 -5.40
N TYR A 26 -1.98 8.39 -4.31
CA TYR A 26 -2.68 7.86 -3.15
C TYR A 26 -2.46 8.75 -1.93
N GLU A 27 -3.53 8.99 -1.18
CA GLU A 27 -3.46 9.52 0.17
C GLU A 27 -3.60 8.37 1.16
N GLU A 28 -2.60 8.20 2.02
CA GLU A 28 -2.63 7.29 3.15
C GLU A 28 -2.96 8.07 4.42
N LYS A 29 -4.00 7.64 5.13
CA LYS A 29 -4.45 8.21 6.39
C LYS A 29 -4.37 7.13 7.47
N MET A 30 -3.73 7.46 8.58
CA MET A 30 -3.59 6.58 9.74
C MET A 30 -4.24 7.23 10.95
N ASP A 31 -5.19 6.53 11.57
CA ASP A 31 -5.83 6.95 12.82
C ASP A 31 -4.92 6.60 14.01
N LEU A 32 -4.30 7.63 14.59
CA LEU A 32 -3.40 7.49 15.74
C LEU A 32 -4.17 7.28 17.04
N HIS A 33 -5.43 7.68 17.10
CA HIS A 33 -6.28 7.57 18.29
C HIS A 33 -6.90 6.18 18.44
N LYS A 34 -7.18 5.50 17.32
CA LYS A 34 -7.94 4.23 17.29
C LYS A 34 -7.27 3.11 18.10
N ASN A 35 -5.95 3.10 18.19
CA ASN A 35 -5.19 2.06 18.90
C ASN A 35 -4.46 2.57 20.16
N LEU A 36 -4.85 3.72 20.70
CA LEU A 36 -4.28 4.19 21.96
C LEU A 36 -4.70 3.27 23.12
N PRO A 37 -3.76 2.80 23.94
CA PRO A 37 -4.08 2.08 25.17
C PRO A 37 -4.97 2.95 26.09
N PRO A 38 -5.81 2.33 26.95
CA PRO A 38 -6.66 3.06 27.89
C PRO A 38 -5.90 4.08 28.76
N GLU A 39 -4.66 3.74 29.13
CA GLU A 39 -3.76 4.56 29.95
C GLU A 39 -3.21 5.80 29.23
N ARG A 40 -3.41 5.93 27.91
CA ARG A 40 -2.91 7.04 27.09
C ARG A 40 -4.04 7.82 26.41
N GLN A 41 -5.27 7.69 26.88
CA GLN A 41 -6.41 8.41 26.29
C GLN A 41 -6.33 9.92 26.51
N ASP A 42 -5.70 10.35 27.59
CA ASP A 42 -5.34 11.74 27.91
C ASP A 42 -4.41 12.38 26.86
N MET A 43 -3.62 11.56 26.16
CA MET A 43 -2.74 12.05 25.10
C MET A 43 -3.48 12.44 23.81
N LYS A 44 -4.77 12.13 23.67
CA LYS A 44 -5.56 12.46 22.46
C LYS A 44 -5.62 13.95 22.16
N ASP A 45 -5.59 14.78 23.21
CA ASP A 45 -5.61 16.24 23.07
C ASP A 45 -4.23 16.80 22.66
N MET A 46 -3.17 16.00 22.82
CA MET A 46 -1.78 16.37 22.51
C MET A 46 -1.29 15.82 21.18
N ILE A 47 -1.99 14.85 20.58
CA ILE A 47 -1.61 14.23 19.31
C ILE A 47 -2.70 14.42 18.25
N PRO A 48 -2.35 14.74 17.00
CA PRO A 48 -3.35 14.80 15.93
C PRO A 48 -4.03 13.44 15.80
N GLN A 49 -5.33 13.46 15.50
CA GLN A 49 -6.09 12.22 15.28
C GLN A 49 -5.53 11.42 14.10
N TYR A 50 -5.13 12.12 13.04
CA TYR A 50 -4.70 11.51 11.80
C TYR A 50 -3.29 11.90 11.42
N ASN A 51 -2.52 10.92 10.97
CA ASN A 51 -1.32 11.14 10.19
C ASN A 51 -1.64 10.89 8.71
N ILE A 52 -1.37 11.86 7.85
CA ILE A 52 -1.69 11.81 6.41
C ILE A 52 -0.39 11.88 5.61
N SER A 53 -0.23 10.98 4.65
CA SER A 53 0.96 10.91 3.78
C SER A 53 0.52 10.68 2.34
N LYS A 54 1.26 11.24 1.37
CA LYS A 54 0.97 11.06 -0.06
C LYS A 54 2.00 10.17 -0.72
N PHE A 55 1.51 9.29 -1.58
CA PHE A 55 2.31 8.34 -2.33
C PHE A 55 1.91 8.35 -3.80
N GLU A 56 2.84 7.99 -4.67
CA GLU A 56 2.59 7.80 -6.10
C GLU A 56 2.85 6.34 -6.47
N LEU A 57 1.96 5.77 -7.27
CA LEU A 57 2.16 4.51 -7.98
C LEU A 57 2.36 4.83 -9.45
N ILE A 58 3.54 4.53 -9.98
CA ILE A 58 3.86 4.65 -11.40
C ILE A 58 3.89 3.23 -11.95
N PHE A 59 3.14 2.94 -13.02
CA PHE A 59 3.07 1.61 -13.62
C PHE A 59 3.20 1.69 -15.13
N ALA A 60 3.82 0.67 -15.73
CA ALA A 60 3.92 0.48 -17.17
C ALA A 60 4.02 -1.02 -17.48
N GLY A 61 2.99 -1.56 -18.13
CA GLY A 61 2.88 -2.99 -18.38
C GLY A 61 2.88 -3.78 -17.07
N ASP A 62 3.87 -4.66 -16.93
CA ASP A 62 4.04 -5.54 -15.78
C ASP A 62 4.90 -4.94 -14.66
N GLU A 63 5.53 -3.78 -14.89
CA GLU A 63 6.41 -3.14 -13.91
C GLU A 63 5.71 -1.98 -13.21
N SER A 64 6.01 -1.79 -11.93
CA SER A 64 5.51 -0.64 -11.17
C SER A 64 6.39 -0.24 -10.00
N LEU A 65 6.32 1.03 -9.64
CA LEU A 65 7.02 1.65 -8.53
C LEU A 65 6.04 2.44 -7.67
N TYR A 66 5.96 2.10 -6.39
CA TYR A 66 5.21 2.82 -5.37
C TYR A 66 6.17 3.50 -4.41
N ARG A 67 6.09 4.82 -4.24
CA ARG A 67 6.97 5.58 -3.34
C ARG A 67 6.26 6.81 -2.77
N ALA A 68 6.80 7.36 -1.68
CA ALA A 68 6.31 8.63 -1.16
C ALA A 68 6.48 9.72 -2.22
N GLN A 69 5.46 10.57 -2.38
CA GLN A 69 5.62 11.80 -3.15
C GLN A 69 6.62 12.67 -2.37
N LYS A 70 7.57 13.34 -3.06
CA LYS A 70 8.45 14.31 -2.40
C LYS A 70 7.58 15.36 -1.71
N GLN A 71 7.43 15.23 -0.41
CA GLN A 71 6.68 16.15 0.40
C GLN A 71 7.62 17.33 0.65
N GLU A 72 7.29 18.51 0.10
CA GLU A 72 7.79 19.74 0.69
C GLU A 72 7.47 19.68 2.18
N GLU A 73 8.52 19.76 3.00
CA GLU A 73 8.51 19.49 4.43
C GLU A 73 7.26 20.10 5.08
N LEU A 74 6.32 19.26 5.52
CA LEU A 74 5.22 19.77 6.35
C LEU A 74 5.84 20.41 7.59
N PRO A 75 5.35 21.60 8.01
CA PRO A 75 5.93 22.33 9.11
C PRO A 75 5.90 21.47 10.37
N THR A 76 7.07 21.34 10.99
CA THR A 76 7.30 20.68 12.27
C THR A 76 6.57 21.43 13.39
N THR A 77 5.25 21.28 13.50
CA THR A 77 4.53 21.76 14.68
C THR A 77 4.72 20.77 15.83
N SER A 78 5.87 20.86 16.51
CA SER A 78 6.02 20.64 17.95
C SER A 78 7.49 20.80 18.34
N THR A 79 7.91 22.04 18.58
CA THR A 79 9.10 22.36 19.36
C THR A 79 8.80 22.11 20.84
N ALA A 80 8.95 20.85 21.29
CA ALA A 80 9.31 20.60 22.68
C ALA A 80 10.84 20.80 22.82
N PRO A 81 11.34 21.60 23.77
CA PRO A 81 12.77 21.84 23.90
C PRO A 81 13.50 20.53 24.26
N GLY A 82 14.37 20.05 23.38
CA GLY A 82 15.35 19.00 23.69
C GLY A 82 15.06 17.58 23.18
N GLY A 83 14.02 17.35 22.39
CA GLY A 83 13.74 16.03 21.78
C GLY A 83 13.50 16.13 20.27
N PRO A 84 13.83 15.09 19.47
CA PRO A 84 13.46 15.06 18.06
C PRO A 84 11.94 15.22 17.90
N PRO A 85 11.45 15.96 16.89
CA PRO A 85 10.02 16.17 16.68
C PRO A 85 9.26 14.84 16.66
N MET A 86 8.08 14.77 17.30
CA MET A 86 7.29 13.54 17.41
C MET A 86 6.93 12.94 16.03
N GLY A 87 6.76 13.79 15.01
CA GLY A 87 6.57 13.38 13.61
C GLY A 87 7.76 12.59 13.03
N MET A 88 8.98 12.85 13.51
CA MET A 88 10.20 12.15 13.11
C MET A 88 10.34 10.76 13.75
N ARG A 89 9.70 10.52 14.91
CA ARG A 89 9.74 9.23 15.61
C ARG A 89 8.70 8.22 15.11
N PHE A 90 7.57 8.69 14.58
CA PHE A 90 6.49 7.81 14.07
C PHE A 90 6.36 7.74 12.55
N GLY A 91 6.96 8.67 11.78
CA GLY A 91 6.81 8.76 10.32
C GLY A 91 8.06 8.43 9.47
N ALA A 92 9.27 8.49 10.04
CA ALA A 92 10.51 8.47 9.26
C ALA A 92 10.72 7.17 8.45
N GLY A 93 10.25 6.01 8.92
CA GLY A 93 10.38 4.75 8.19
C GLY A 93 9.48 4.62 6.96
N ARG A 94 8.45 5.47 6.80
CA ARG A 94 7.53 5.43 5.64
C ARG A 94 7.90 6.39 4.53
N ALA A 95 8.49 7.54 4.87
CA ALA A 95 8.93 8.53 3.89
C ALA A 95 9.95 7.95 2.89
N ASN A 96 10.77 6.98 3.33
CA ASN A 96 11.78 6.35 2.50
C ASN A 96 11.38 4.96 1.97
N ARG A 97 10.11 4.54 2.12
CA ARG A 97 9.69 3.23 1.61
C ARG A 97 9.42 3.29 0.11
N VAL A 98 10.06 2.39 -0.63
CA VAL A 98 9.86 2.20 -2.06
C VAL A 98 9.49 0.75 -2.30
N VAL A 99 8.36 0.50 -2.99
CA VAL A 99 7.92 -0.84 -3.37
C VAL A 99 7.95 -0.94 -4.88
N TYR A 100 8.85 -1.78 -5.38
CA TYR A 100 8.93 -2.16 -6.79
C TYR A 100 8.24 -3.51 -6.99
N LYS A 101 7.49 -3.66 -8.08
CA LYS A 101 6.84 -4.92 -8.47
C LYS A 101 7.07 -5.19 -9.95
N ASP A 102 7.39 -6.44 -10.26
CA ASP A 102 7.47 -7.01 -11.60
C ASP A 102 6.50 -8.20 -11.65
N LEU A 103 5.34 -7.97 -12.29
CA LEU A 103 4.25 -8.93 -12.40
C LEU A 103 4.59 -10.10 -13.33
N ALA A 104 5.47 -9.88 -14.32
CA ALA A 104 5.90 -10.92 -15.25
C ALA A 104 6.83 -11.94 -14.58
N LYS A 105 7.66 -11.49 -13.63
CA LYS A 105 8.55 -12.34 -12.85
C LYS A 105 8.00 -12.76 -11.48
N ASP A 106 6.77 -12.38 -11.15
CA ASP A 106 6.17 -12.56 -9.82
C ASP A 106 7.11 -12.12 -8.69
N THR A 107 7.76 -10.96 -8.87
CA THR A 107 8.81 -10.47 -7.97
C THR A 107 8.42 -9.11 -7.40
N MET A 108 8.64 -8.93 -6.10
CA MET A 108 8.46 -7.68 -5.38
C MET A 108 9.74 -7.33 -4.60
N ILE A 109 10.13 -6.06 -4.63
CA ILE A 109 11.23 -5.53 -3.82
C ILE A 109 10.68 -4.39 -2.96
N ASP A 110 10.75 -4.56 -1.64
CA ASP A 110 10.35 -3.55 -0.67
C ASP A 110 11.60 -2.96 -0.01
N SER A 111 11.99 -1.78 -0.48
CA SER A 111 13.09 -1.00 0.09
C SER A 111 12.56 -0.15 1.23
N ARG A 112 13.12 -0.30 2.42
CA ARG A 112 12.73 0.47 3.61
C ARG A 112 13.86 0.59 4.60
N ASP A 113 13.79 1.65 5.41
CA ASP A 113 14.70 1.86 6.53
C ASP A 113 14.18 1.16 7.79
N PHE A 114 15.07 0.44 8.47
CA PHE A 114 14.83 -0.17 9.76
C PHE A 114 16.08 -0.06 10.64
N MET A 115 15.93 0.56 11.82
CA MET A 115 17.05 0.81 12.75
C MET A 115 18.27 1.48 12.10
N GLN A 116 18.04 2.54 11.31
CA GLN A 116 19.09 3.28 10.57
C GLN A 116 19.86 2.45 9.53
N LYS A 117 19.35 1.25 9.19
CA LYS A 117 19.85 0.43 8.10
C LYS A 117 18.80 0.34 7.01
N GLN A 118 19.23 0.45 5.76
CA GLN A 118 18.38 0.22 4.61
C GLN A 118 18.34 -1.27 4.28
N PHE A 119 17.14 -1.81 4.07
CA PHE A 119 16.93 -3.19 3.64
C PHE A 119 16.24 -3.23 2.28
N LEU A 120 16.57 -4.25 1.50
CA LEU A 120 15.87 -4.64 0.28
C LEU A 120 15.22 -5.97 0.55
N ILE A 121 13.91 -5.96 0.78
CA ILE A 121 13.15 -7.18 1.04
C ILE A 121 12.67 -7.71 -0.29
N THR A 122 13.36 -8.73 -0.81
CA THR A 122 13.10 -9.30 -2.14
C THR A 122 12.37 -10.63 -2.02
N GLY A 123 11.28 -10.80 -2.75
CA GLY A 123 10.56 -12.06 -2.81
C GLY A 123 9.26 -11.97 -3.60
N PRO A 124 8.51 -13.07 -3.72
CA PRO A 124 7.20 -13.03 -4.35
C PRO A 124 6.23 -12.19 -3.51
N PRO A 125 5.22 -11.55 -4.14
CA PRO A 125 4.12 -10.93 -3.43
C PRO A 125 3.46 -11.87 -2.44
N LYS A 126 3.10 -11.35 -1.26
CA LYS A 126 2.32 -12.13 -0.28
C LYS A 126 0.97 -12.51 -0.88
N PRO A 127 0.65 -13.82 -1.04
CA PRO A 127 -0.59 -14.24 -1.64
C PRO A 127 -1.76 -13.86 -0.74
N ARG A 128 -2.74 -13.13 -1.29
CA ARG A 128 -3.98 -12.76 -0.59
C ARG A 128 -5.17 -13.40 -1.30
N LYS A 129 -5.86 -14.29 -0.61
CA LYS A 129 -7.09 -14.92 -1.11
C LYS A 129 -8.27 -13.95 -0.93
N TRP A 130 -8.39 -13.00 -1.83
CA TRP A 130 -9.46 -12.01 -1.80
C TRP A 130 -10.83 -12.66 -2.02
N LYS A 131 -11.81 -12.27 -1.20
CA LYS A 131 -13.22 -12.59 -1.40
C LYS A 131 -13.92 -11.39 -2.01
N ILE A 132 -14.25 -11.47 -3.30
CA ILE A 132 -14.97 -10.43 -4.03
C ILE A 132 -16.41 -10.33 -3.47
N GLY A 133 -16.79 -9.12 -3.07
CA GLY A 133 -18.11 -8.78 -2.56
C GLY A 133 -19.09 -8.42 -3.69
N LYS A 134 -20.31 -8.03 -3.30
CA LYS A 134 -21.36 -7.59 -4.23
C LYS A 134 -21.51 -6.07 -4.29
N LYS A 135 -20.89 -5.35 -3.35
CA LYS A 135 -21.00 -3.91 -3.28
C LYS A 135 -20.16 -3.26 -4.37
N GLN A 136 -20.66 -2.15 -4.88
CA GLN A 136 -19.99 -1.34 -5.88
C GLN A 136 -20.03 0.11 -5.41
N LYS A 137 -19.02 0.87 -5.81
CA LYS A 137 -19.01 2.33 -5.65
C LYS A 137 -18.13 2.95 -6.71
N GLU A 138 -18.31 4.24 -6.93
CA GLU A 138 -17.47 5.01 -7.85
C GLU A 138 -16.31 5.67 -7.07
N ILE A 139 -15.09 5.58 -7.61
CA ILE A 139 -13.90 6.30 -7.13
C ILE A 139 -13.28 6.99 -8.33
N LEU A 140 -13.19 8.33 -8.31
CA LEU A 140 -12.60 9.12 -9.40
C LEU A 140 -13.20 8.81 -10.79
N GLY A 141 -14.50 8.54 -10.87
CA GLY A 141 -15.20 8.17 -12.11
C GLY A 141 -15.06 6.69 -12.51
N TYR A 142 -14.35 5.87 -11.73
CA TYR A 142 -14.19 4.44 -11.99
C TYR A 142 -15.12 3.60 -11.13
N ASN A 143 -15.81 2.66 -11.77
CA ASN A 143 -16.65 1.67 -11.09
C ASN A 143 -15.75 0.67 -10.37
N CYS A 144 -15.88 0.62 -9.04
CA CYS A 144 -15.09 -0.23 -8.17
C CYS A 144 -15.95 -1.31 -7.50
N LEU A 145 -15.40 -2.51 -7.42
CA LEU A 145 -15.97 -3.64 -6.70
C LEU A 145 -15.28 -3.81 -5.34
N GLU A 146 -16.06 -4.15 -4.32
CA GLU A 146 -15.53 -4.49 -3.00
C GLU A 146 -14.83 -5.86 -3.05
N ALA A 147 -13.68 -5.99 -2.39
CA ALA A 147 -13.10 -7.27 -2.03
C ALA A 147 -12.61 -7.24 -0.59
N THR A 148 -12.61 -8.39 0.06
CA THR A 148 -12.24 -8.51 1.48
C THR A 148 -11.18 -9.57 1.67
N PHE A 149 -10.31 -9.35 2.65
CA PHE A 149 -9.32 -10.32 3.08
C PHE A 149 -9.20 -10.26 4.59
N ARG A 150 -9.07 -11.43 5.22
CA ARG A 150 -8.86 -11.56 6.65
C ARG A 150 -7.70 -12.51 6.86
N GLU A 151 -6.63 -12.00 7.46
CA GLU A 151 -5.43 -12.79 7.75
C GLU A 151 -5.61 -13.56 9.07
N ASP A 152 -6.08 -12.87 10.11
CA ASP A 152 -6.34 -13.44 11.43
C ASP A 152 -7.52 -12.71 12.11
N SER A 153 -7.72 -12.97 13.40
CA SER A 153 -8.81 -12.33 14.17
C SER A 153 -8.67 -10.81 14.25
N VAL A 154 -7.46 -10.28 14.11
CA VAL A 154 -7.08 -8.89 14.37
C VAL A 154 -6.96 -8.08 13.07
N THR A 155 -6.48 -8.70 12.00
CA THR A 155 -6.17 -8.05 10.73
C THR A 155 -7.25 -8.35 9.69
N SER A 156 -8.09 -7.36 9.43
CA SER A 156 -9.10 -7.36 8.38
C SER A 156 -8.85 -6.25 7.37
N MET A 157 -9.14 -6.52 6.11
CA MET A 157 -8.94 -5.58 5.02
C MET A 157 -10.17 -5.57 4.12
N VAL A 158 -10.63 -4.36 3.78
CA VAL A 158 -11.62 -4.11 2.74
C VAL A 158 -10.93 -3.28 1.67
N VAL A 159 -10.96 -3.74 0.43
CA VAL A 159 -10.40 -3.02 -0.72
C VAL A 159 -11.47 -2.77 -1.76
N TRP A 160 -11.24 -1.73 -2.56
CA TRP A 160 -12.08 -1.38 -3.70
C TRP A 160 -11.19 -1.33 -4.93
N PHE A 161 -11.50 -2.17 -5.92
CA PHE A 161 -10.71 -2.29 -7.15
C PHE A 161 -11.56 -2.06 -8.38
N SER A 162 -10.97 -1.52 -9.45
CA SER A 162 -11.68 -1.26 -10.70
C SER A 162 -11.15 -2.15 -11.84
N PRO A 163 -12.00 -3.04 -12.41
CA PRO A 163 -11.65 -3.80 -13.61
C PRO A 163 -11.45 -2.94 -14.87
N GLN A 164 -11.90 -1.68 -14.84
CA GLN A 164 -11.72 -0.72 -15.94
C GLN A 164 -10.25 -0.28 -16.10
N LEU A 165 -9.43 -0.48 -15.07
CA LEU A 165 -7.98 -0.33 -15.09
C LEU A 165 -7.38 -1.74 -15.06
N PRO A 166 -7.15 -2.39 -16.23
CA PRO A 166 -6.89 -3.82 -16.34
C PRO A 166 -5.44 -4.21 -15.99
N VAL A 167 -4.87 -3.58 -14.96
CA VAL A 167 -3.54 -3.90 -14.42
C VAL A 167 -3.75 -4.45 -13.00
N THR A 168 -3.30 -5.69 -12.76
CA THR A 168 -3.47 -6.42 -11.49
C THR A 168 -2.53 -5.86 -10.41
N ASN A 169 -2.79 -4.63 -9.97
CA ASN A 169 -1.86 -3.86 -9.15
C ASN A 169 -2.59 -2.97 -8.13
N GLY A 170 -1.84 -2.25 -7.30
CA GLY A 170 -2.37 -1.43 -6.23
C GLY A 170 -1.28 -0.70 -5.43
N PRO A 171 -1.68 0.08 -4.42
CA PRO A 171 -0.73 0.80 -3.57
C PRO A 171 0.10 -0.17 -2.73
N SER A 172 1.33 0.20 -2.37
CA SER A 172 2.20 -0.63 -1.51
C SER A 172 2.36 -2.04 -2.12
N ASP A 173 2.18 -3.05 -1.29
CA ASP A 173 2.26 -4.48 -1.56
C ASP A 173 0.89 -5.11 -1.87
N TYR A 174 -0.18 -4.30 -2.01
CA TYR A 174 -1.52 -4.78 -2.35
C TYR A 174 -1.64 -5.06 -3.86
N GLN A 175 -2.06 -6.27 -4.20
CA GLN A 175 -2.25 -6.76 -5.57
C GLN A 175 -3.08 -8.07 -5.57
N GLY A 176 -3.26 -8.67 -6.74
CA GLY A 176 -3.93 -9.97 -6.89
C GLY A 176 -5.44 -9.91 -7.13
N LEU A 177 -5.96 -8.76 -7.57
CA LEU A 177 -7.34 -8.58 -8.00
C LEU A 177 -7.38 -8.28 -9.51
N PRO A 178 -8.45 -8.66 -10.23
CA PRO A 178 -8.57 -8.42 -11.67
C PRO A 178 -8.90 -6.94 -11.95
N GLY A 179 -7.92 -6.07 -11.68
CA GLY A 179 -8.00 -4.63 -11.83
C GLY A 179 -7.18 -3.89 -10.77
N MET A 180 -7.05 -2.57 -10.97
CA MET A 180 -6.29 -1.71 -10.07
C MET A 180 -7.04 -1.48 -8.75
N ILE A 181 -6.35 -1.62 -7.62
CA ILE A 181 -6.88 -1.28 -6.30
C ILE A 181 -6.83 0.23 -6.10
N LEU A 182 -7.99 0.86 -5.92
CA LEU A 182 -8.14 2.31 -5.73
C LEU A 182 -8.37 2.72 -4.29
N GLN A 183 -8.82 1.80 -3.43
CA GLN A 183 -8.90 2.04 -2.00
C GLN A 183 -8.56 0.79 -1.20
N VAL A 184 -7.86 0.99 -0.09
CA VAL A 184 -7.60 -0.01 0.94
C VAL A 184 -8.04 0.56 2.28
N ASP A 185 -8.78 -0.24 3.04
CA ASP A 185 -9.14 0.01 4.42
C ASP A 185 -8.68 -1.18 5.25
N VAL A 186 -7.79 -0.93 6.21
CA VAL A 186 -7.28 -1.92 7.15
C VAL A 186 -7.88 -1.63 8.52
N ASN A 187 -8.41 -2.67 9.15
CA ASN A 187 -8.96 -2.65 10.51
C ASN A 187 -9.97 -1.50 10.74
N ASP A 188 -10.88 -1.32 9.78
CA ASP A 188 -12.05 -0.44 9.89
C ASP A 188 -11.68 1.06 10.06
N GLY A 189 -10.76 1.55 9.25
CA GLY A 189 -10.34 2.95 9.24
C GLY A 189 -9.09 3.24 10.07
N LEU A 190 -8.45 2.21 10.63
CA LEU A 190 -7.17 2.37 11.30
C LEU A 190 -6.10 2.87 10.33
N ARG A 191 -6.08 2.29 9.13
CA ARG A 191 -5.26 2.77 8.02
C ARG A 191 -6.11 2.71 6.75
N THR A 192 -6.27 3.84 6.11
CA THR A 192 -6.90 3.92 4.79
C THR A 192 -5.90 4.43 3.77
N ILE A 193 -5.94 3.88 2.57
CA ILE A 193 -5.17 4.35 1.41
C ILE A 193 -6.19 4.58 0.31
N THR A 194 -6.30 5.80 -0.20
CA THR A 194 -7.33 6.17 -1.18
C THR A 194 -6.69 6.86 -2.37
N ALA A 195 -7.01 6.43 -3.58
CA ALA A 195 -6.62 7.12 -4.80
C ALA A 195 -7.27 8.51 -4.83
N THR A 196 -6.45 9.53 -5.09
CA THR A 196 -6.86 10.95 -5.13
C THR A 196 -6.70 11.55 -6.52
N GLU A 197 -5.83 10.97 -7.35
CA GLU A 197 -5.61 11.40 -8.73
C GLU A 197 -5.20 10.19 -9.58
N ILE A 198 -5.71 10.09 -10.81
CA ILE A 198 -5.35 9.06 -11.78
C ILE A 198 -4.98 9.77 -13.09
N LYS A 199 -3.75 9.58 -13.57
CA LYS A 199 -3.25 10.08 -14.85
C LYS A 199 -2.79 8.89 -15.68
N LEU A 200 -3.51 8.58 -16.74
CA LEU A 200 -3.22 7.38 -17.54
C LEU A 200 -2.35 7.67 -18.78
N ASP A 201 -1.75 8.86 -18.87
CA ASP A 201 -0.89 9.21 -19.99
C ASP A 201 0.37 8.34 -20.05
N SER A 202 1.10 8.43 -21.17
CA SER A 202 2.43 7.80 -21.26
C SER A 202 3.32 8.35 -20.15
N VAL A 203 3.74 7.50 -19.23
CA VAL A 203 4.70 7.83 -18.18
C VAL A 203 6.12 7.54 -18.65
N ASP A 204 7.08 8.32 -18.17
CA ASP A 204 8.50 8.04 -18.38
C ASP A 204 8.87 6.75 -17.64
N THR A 205 9.04 5.65 -18.37
CA THR A 205 9.38 4.34 -17.80
C THR A 205 10.77 4.31 -17.18
N SER A 206 11.66 5.26 -17.52
CA SER A 206 13.00 5.33 -16.93
C SER A 206 12.99 5.64 -15.43
N VAL A 207 11.85 6.09 -14.88
CA VAL A 207 11.67 6.31 -13.44
C VAL A 207 11.32 5.03 -12.68
N ILE A 208 10.85 3.98 -13.37
CA ILE A 208 10.47 2.69 -12.80
C ILE A 208 11.75 1.84 -12.68
N VAL A 209 12.56 2.13 -11.66
CA VAL A 209 13.83 1.45 -11.43
C VAL A 209 13.74 0.65 -10.13
N ALA A 210 14.08 -0.64 -10.22
CA ALA A 210 14.20 -1.51 -9.07
C ALA A 210 15.26 -0.96 -8.08
N PRO A 211 14.93 -0.82 -6.79
CA PRO A 211 15.89 -0.34 -5.80
C PRO A 211 17.01 -1.38 -5.59
N ASN A 212 18.25 -0.92 -5.53
CA ASN A 212 19.45 -1.76 -5.42
C ASN A 212 20.38 -1.37 -4.26
N LYS A 213 19.93 -0.49 -3.36
CA LYS A 213 20.67 -0.05 -2.17
C LYS A 213 20.09 -0.64 -0.90
N GLY A 214 20.95 -1.20 -0.06
CA GLY A 214 20.58 -1.77 1.24
C GLY A 214 20.99 -3.24 1.37
N LYS A 215 20.78 -3.81 2.55
CA LYS A 215 20.99 -5.24 2.78
C LYS A 215 19.83 -6.03 2.16
N GLU A 216 20.13 -6.86 1.17
CA GLU A 216 19.15 -7.79 0.60
C GLU A 216 18.83 -8.91 1.59
N VAL A 217 17.54 -9.15 1.77
CA VAL A 217 16.97 -10.16 2.67
C VAL A 217 15.64 -10.69 2.12
N THR A 218 15.25 -11.90 2.48
CA THR A 218 13.89 -12.40 2.19
C THR A 218 12.85 -11.80 3.16
N PRO A 219 11.53 -11.89 2.85
CA PRO A 219 10.49 -11.48 3.80
C PRO A 219 10.61 -12.18 5.16
N GLU A 220 10.92 -13.48 5.18
CA GLU A 220 11.08 -14.27 6.40
C GLU A 220 12.32 -13.87 7.19
N GLU A 221 13.44 -13.61 6.51
CA GLU A 221 14.65 -13.10 7.14
C GLU A 221 14.44 -11.71 7.74
N PHE A 222 13.74 -10.83 7.01
CA PHE A 222 13.41 -9.50 7.51
C PHE A 222 12.51 -9.57 8.75
N GLU A 223 11.51 -10.45 8.78
CA GLU A 223 10.66 -10.61 9.96
C GLU A 223 11.47 -11.12 11.15
N LYS A 224 12.38 -12.09 10.97
CA LYS A 224 13.27 -12.54 12.05
C LYS A 224 14.15 -11.41 12.58
N ILE A 225 14.77 -10.63 11.68
CA ILE A 225 15.58 -9.46 12.07
C ILE A 225 14.72 -8.48 12.87
N ARG A 226 13.49 -8.22 12.42
CA ARG A 226 12.56 -7.33 13.10
C ARG A 226 12.21 -7.86 14.49
N GLU A 227 11.85 -9.13 14.61
CA GLU A 227 11.49 -9.79 15.89
C GLU A 227 12.65 -9.78 16.88
N GLU A 228 13.85 -10.16 16.46
CA GLU A 228 15.06 -10.14 17.29
C GLU A 228 15.35 -8.73 17.80
N LYS A 229 15.28 -7.73 16.93
CA LYS A 229 15.50 -6.32 17.30
C LYS A 229 14.44 -5.76 18.23
N MET A 230 13.18 -6.11 18.02
CA MET A 230 12.09 -5.74 18.93
C MET A 230 12.30 -6.33 20.33
N LYS A 231 12.72 -7.60 20.39
CA LYS A 231 13.03 -8.30 21.64
C LYS A 231 14.24 -7.69 22.37
N GLU A 232 15.31 -7.36 21.64
CA GLU A 232 16.48 -6.66 22.19
C GLU A 232 16.11 -5.30 22.82
N MET A 233 15.16 -4.58 22.22
CA MET A 233 14.68 -3.28 22.72
C MET A 233 13.67 -3.41 23.88
N GLY A 234 13.39 -4.62 24.38
CA GLY A 234 12.46 -4.83 25.49
C GLY A 234 10.98 -4.54 25.15
N MET A 235 10.65 -4.46 23.86
CA MET A 235 9.30 -4.19 23.35
C MET A 235 8.60 -5.54 23.10
N GLN A 236 7.72 -5.96 24.02
CA GLN A 236 7.05 -7.27 23.93
C GLN A 236 5.94 -7.27 22.85
N GLN A 237 5.87 -8.37 22.07
CA GLN A 237 4.97 -8.55 20.92
C GLN A 237 3.48 -8.35 21.24
N GLY A 238 2.78 -7.68 20.32
CA GLY A 238 1.36 -7.92 20.06
C GLY A 238 1.16 -8.45 18.63
N GLY A 239 0.90 -9.75 18.49
CA GLY A 239 0.22 -10.42 17.34
C GLY A 239 0.88 -10.44 15.94
N PRO A 240 0.43 -11.33 15.02
CA PRO A 240 1.04 -11.59 13.72
C PRO A 240 0.98 -10.40 12.75
N VAL A 241 1.97 -10.32 11.87
CA VAL A 241 2.49 -9.08 11.29
C VAL A 241 2.02 -8.91 9.84
N GLY A 242 1.07 -7.98 9.65
CA GLY A 242 0.47 -7.66 8.35
C GLY A 242 0.09 -6.19 8.21
N GLY A 243 1.03 -5.28 8.49
CA GLY A 243 0.84 -3.84 8.31
C GLY A 243 1.13 -3.05 9.59
N GLN A 244 2.38 -2.61 9.72
CA GLN A 244 2.87 -1.51 10.57
C GLN A 244 2.10 -1.28 11.87
N HIS A 245 2.60 -1.79 13.01
CA HIS A 245 2.03 -1.44 14.31
C HIS A 245 3.03 -0.91 15.34
N MET A 246 2.44 0.00 16.13
CA MET A 246 2.92 0.84 17.21
C MET A 246 3.73 0.07 18.27
N PHE A 247 4.85 0.65 18.67
CA PHE A 247 5.73 0.13 19.70
C PHE A 247 5.15 0.43 21.10
N MET A 248 4.97 -0.59 21.95
CA MET A 248 4.81 -0.39 23.39
C MET A 248 6.20 -0.41 24.05
N ILE A 249 6.59 0.73 24.62
CA ILE A 249 7.72 0.83 25.54
C ILE A 249 7.19 0.40 26.92
N ARG A 250 7.87 -0.57 27.56
CA ARG A 250 7.58 -0.97 28.94
C ARG A 250 7.98 0.14 29.92
N GLN A 251 7.12 0.45 30.87
CA GLN A 251 7.53 1.08 32.14
C GLN A 251 8.15 0.03 33.06
#